data_AF-A0A9D5Q9A9-F1
#
_entry.id   AF-A0A9D5Q9A9-F1
#
_cell.length_a   1.000
_cell.length_b   1.000
_cell.length_c   1.000
_cell.angle_alpha   90.00
_cell.angle_beta   90.00
_cell.angle_gamma   90.00
#
_symmetry.space_group_name_H-M   'P 1'
#
loop_
_entity.id
_entity.type
_entity.pdbx_description
1 polymer ?
#
loop_
_entity_poly.entity_id
_entity_poly.type
_entity_poly.pdbx_seq_one_letter_code
_entity_poly.pdbx_strand_id
1 'polypeptide(L)' 'MATVVRPYSDFFVRYLLGDEKNKDLLISFLSAVNVDGGFPAITDAEILNPINLKT' A
#
# COMPACT_ATOMS: atom_id res chain seq x y z
N MET A 1 14.98 -8.85 -20.26
CA MET A 1 15.22 -7.41 -20.05
C MET A 1 14.87 -7.09 -18.61
N ALA A 2 15.84 -6.81 -17.75
CA ALA A 2 15.55 -6.44 -16.37
C ALA A 2 15.02 -5.00 -16.37
N THR A 3 13.73 -4.84 -16.06
CA THR A 3 13.07 -3.55 -15.90
C THR A 3 13.78 -2.80 -14.78
N VAL A 4 14.23 -1.58 -15.04
CA VAL A 4 14.82 -0.71 -14.01
C VAL A 4 13.71 -0.41 -12.99
N VAL A 5 13.66 -1.19 -11.90
CA VAL A 5 12.82 -0.89 -10.74
C VAL A 5 13.45 0.34 -10.11
N ARG A 6 12.90 1.53 -10.39
CA ARG A 6 13.40 2.76 -9.77
C ARG A 6 13.17 2.62 -8.27
N PRO A 7 14.21 2.64 -7.43
CA PRO A 7 14.05 2.44 -5.98
C PRO A 7 13.12 3.50 -5.37
N TYR A 8 13.11 4.71 -5.93
CA TYR A 8 12.24 5.80 -5.51
C TYR A 8 10.74 5.50 -5.65
N SER A 9 10.31 4.73 -6.64
CA SER A 9 8.91 4.34 -6.78
C SER A 9 8.46 3.42 -5.65
N ASP A 10 9.35 2.51 -5.21
CA ASP A 10 9.07 1.63 -4.07
C ASP A 10 8.98 2.43 -2.76
N PHE A 11 9.85 3.43 -2.57
CA PHE A 11 9.75 4.36 -1.43
C PHE A 11 8.45 5.17 -1.42
N PHE A 12 8.04 5.72 -2.56
CA PHE A 12 6.81 6.50 -2.65
C PHE A 12 5.57 5.67 -2.35
N VAL A 13 5.46 4.47 -2.91
CA VAL A 13 4.32 3.57 -2.66
C VAL A 13 4.25 3.20 -1.19
N ARG A 14 5.39 2.86 -0.57
CA ARG A 14 5.42 2.52 0.86
C ARG A 14 5.11 3.72 1.76
N TYR A 15 5.53 4.94 1.39
CA TYR A 15 5.16 6.15 2.14
C TYR A 15 3.67 6.47 2.01
N LEU A 16 3.14 6.39 0.78
CA LEU A 16 1.74 6.68 0.50
C LEU A 16 0.81 5.68 1.19
N LEU A 17 1.13 4.38 1.14
CA LEU A 17 0.28 3.31 1.66
C LEU A 17 0.62 2.89 3.09
N GLY A 18 1.77 3.31 3.63
CA GLY A 18 2.26 2.94 4.96
C GLY A 18 2.05 4.01 6.04
N ASP A 19 1.38 5.13 5.73
CA ASP A 19 0.96 6.14 6.70
C ASP A 19 -0.48 5.87 7.15
N GLU A 20 -0.73 5.89 8.47
CA GLU A 20 -2.06 5.76 9.07
C GLU A 20 -3.06 6.79 8.51
N LYS A 21 -2.58 8.01 8.17
CA LYS A 21 -3.43 9.05 7.54
C LYS A 21 -4.01 8.60 6.20
N ASN A 22 -3.35 7.67 5.54
CA ASN A 22 -3.74 7.15 4.23
C ASN A 22 -4.33 5.73 4.32
N LYS A 23 -4.72 5.28 5.53
CA LYS A 23 -5.30 3.94 5.73
C LYS A 23 -6.52 3.68 4.82
N ASP A 24 -7.39 4.66 4.63
CA ASP A 24 -8.56 4.52 3.74
C ASP A 24 -8.15 4.31 2.26
N LEU A 25 -7.07 4.96 1.83
CA LEU A 25 -6.51 4.79 0.50
C LEU A 25 -5.90 3.39 0.35
N LEU A 26 -5.19 2.90 1.37
CA LEU A 26 -4.67 1.53 1.40
C LEU A 26 -5.81 0.51 1.29
N ILE A 27 -6.86 0.65 2.08
CA ILE A 27 -8.03 -0.26 2.06
C ILE A 27 -8.69 -0.23 0.68
N SER A 28 -8.91 0.96 0.11
CA SER A 28 -9.53 1.12 -1.20
C SER A 28 -8.70 0.47 -2.31
N PHE A 29 -7.37 0.66 -2.28
CA PHE A 29 -6.45 0.05 -3.25
C PHE A 29 -6.45 -1.48 -3.13
N LEU A 30 -6.28 -2.01 -1.92
CA LEU A 30 -6.27 -3.44 -1.67
C LEU A 30 -7.61 -4.10 -2.08
N SER A 31 -8.72 -3.46 -1.74
CA SER A 31 -10.06 -3.91 -2.09
C SER A 31 -10.26 -3.96 -3.61
N ALA A 32 -9.86 -2.91 -4.34
CA ALA A 32 -9.97 -2.88 -5.79
C ALA A 32 -9.16 -4.01 -6.47
N VAL A 33 -7.92 -4.24 -6.02
CA VAL A 33 -7.06 -5.32 -6.54
C VAL A 33 -7.64 -6.70 -6.20
N ASN A 34 -8.15 -6.90 -4.99
CA ASN A 34 -8.76 -8.18 -4.61
C ASN A 34 -10.01 -8.49 -5.43
N VAL A 35 -10.89 -7.50 -5.61
CA VAL A 35 -12.13 -7.65 -6.38
C VAL A 35 -11.83 -7.98 -7.84
N ASP A 36 -10.84 -7.33 -8.45
CA ASP A 36 -10.38 -7.64 -9.81
C ASP A 36 -9.85 -9.09 -9.91
N GLY A 37 -9.18 -9.57 -8.86
CA GLY A 37 -8.73 -10.96 -8.73
C GLY A 37 -9.83 -11.99 -8.40
N GLY A 38 -11.09 -11.56 -8.25
CA GLY A 38 -12.22 -12.44 -7.87
C GLY A 38 -12.30 -12.77 -6.38
N PHE A 39 -11.55 -12.06 -5.53
CA PHE A 39 -11.59 -12.20 -4.08
C PHE A 39 -12.54 -11.16 -3.44
N PRO A 40 -13.01 -11.40 -2.21
CA PRO A 40 -13.80 -10.42 -1.48
C PRO A 40 -13.05 -9.11 -1.20
N ALA A 41 -13.81 -8.02 -1.14
CA ALA A 41 -13.32 -6.72 -0.72
C ALA A 41 -12.70 -6.76 0.68
N ILE A 42 -11.58 -6.08 0.87
CA ILE A 42 -10.97 -5.88 2.19
C ILE A 42 -11.67 -4.71 2.87
N THR A 43 -12.14 -4.92 4.10
CA THR A 43 -12.89 -3.91 4.87
C THR A 43 -12.05 -3.23 5.95
N ASP A 44 -10.95 -3.85 6.36
CA ASP A 44 -10.03 -3.30 7.36
C ASP A 44 -8.61 -3.80 7.09
N ALA A 45 -7.64 -2.96 7.44
CA ALA A 45 -6.22 -3.26 7.30
C ALA A 45 -5.46 -2.59 8.45
N GLU A 46 -4.52 -3.32 9.06
CA GLU A 46 -3.65 -2.79 10.11
C GLU A 46 -2.24 -2.57 9.56
N ILE A 47 -1.69 -1.38 9.78
CA ILE A 47 -0.31 -1.05 9.41
C ILE A 47 0.60 -1.42 10.58
N LEU A 48 1.14 -2.64 10.56
CA LEU A 48 1.98 -3.16 11.66
C LEU A 48 3.36 -2.49 11.78
N ASN A 49 3.85 -1.89 10.70
CA ASN A 49 5.13 -1.19 10.68
C ASN A 49 5.01 -0.01 9.71
N PRO A 50 4.37 1.09 10.13
CA PRO A 50 4.44 2.32 9.37
C PRO A 50 5.93 2.65 9.31
N ILE A 51 6.51 2.68 8.11
CA ILE A 51 7.94 2.93 7.89
C ILE A 51 8.44 3.89 8.96
N ASN A 52 9.53 3.55 9.67
CA ASN A 52 10.21 4.31 10.72
C ASN A 52 10.30 5.83 10.43
N LEU A 53 9.17 6.54 10.45
CA LEU A 53 9.02 7.98 10.43
C LEU A 53 9.26 8.44 11.87
N LYS A 54 10.36 7.97 12.47
CA LYS A 54 10.92 8.62 13.64
C LYS A 54 11.42 9.96 13.14
N THR A 55 10.66 11.00 13.48
CA THR A 55 11.17 12.37 13.43
C THR A 55 12.22 12.54 14.51
#